data_AF-A0A4Q6BD16-F1
#
_entry.id   AF-A0A4Q6BD16-F1
#
_cell.length_a   1.000
_cell.length_b   1.000
_cell.length_c   1.000
_cell.angle_alpha   90.00
_cell.angle_beta   90.00
_cell.angle_gamma   90.00
#
_symmetry.space_group_name_H-M   'P 1'
#
loop_
_entity.id
_entity.type
_entity.pdbx_description
1 polymer ?
#
loop_
_entity_poly.entity_id
_entity_poly.type
_entity_poly.pdbx_seq_one_letter_code
_entity_poly.pdbx_strand_id
1 'polypeptide(L)'
;METGKRILLIGGNFSPEPTGIGKYNGEMINWLAANGYDCTVITTYPYYPHWKIQSDYKKASSWFTKESMQTAGRKTVTVFRCPHYVPNNPTGLRRIISDATFFLSAFFRLLPLLFSRKYDLVMNVAPAFHIGLLGLLYKKVKGASFLYHIQDLQIEASQQLQMINSKTVLKLLYRTERIILNGADLVSTISEGMLKKVQRKTRRPVCL
;
A
#
# COMPACT_ATOMS: atom_id res chain seq x y z
N MET A 1 20.18 -22.02 8.74
CA MET A 1 19.86 -20.86 7.89
C MET A 1 19.10 -19.88 8.74
N GLU A 2 19.70 -18.75 9.12
CA GLU A 2 18.97 -17.71 9.85
C GLU A 2 17.81 -17.21 8.99
N THR A 3 16.58 -17.59 9.34
CA THR A 3 15.41 -17.09 8.63
C THR A 3 15.17 -15.66 9.09
N GLY A 4 15.78 -14.70 8.39
CA GLY A 4 15.55 -13.27 8.62
C GLY A 4 14.05 -12.93 8.61
N LYS A 5 13.67 -11.88 9.34
CA LYS A 5 12.28 -11.44 9.49
C LYS A 5 11.61 -11.26 8.12
N ARG A 6 10.35 -11.66 8.03
CA ARG A 6 9.55 -11.65 6.80
C ARG A 6 8.66 -10.42 6.78
N ILE A 7 8.72 -9.65 5.71
CA ILE A 7 7.99 -8.38 5.55
C ILE A 7 7.05 -8.47 4.34
N LEU A 8 5.80 -8.09 4.55
CA LEU A 8 4.80 -7.94 3.50
C LEU A 8 4.44 -6.46 3.32
N LEU A 9 4.77 -5.89 2.16
CA LEU A 9 4.25 -4.58 1.74
C LEU A 9 2.98 -4.79 0.90
N ILE A 10 1.91 -4.07 1.23
CA ILE A 10 0.71 -3.99 0.40
C ILE A 10 0.51 -2.51 0.04
N GLY A 11 0.59 -2.17 -1.24
CA GLY A 11 0.51 -0.76 -1.66
C GLY A 11 0.33 -0.59 -3.16
N GLY A 12 -0.37 0.48 -3.56
CA GLY A 12 -0.71 0.73 -4.97
C GLY A 12 0.48 1.08 -5.84
N ASN A 13 1.47 1.79 -5.30
CA ASN A 13 2.64 2.27 -6.03
C ASN A 13 3.90 1.51 -5.60
N PHE A 14 4.68 1.05 -6.57
CA PHE A 14 5.93 0.33 -6.35
C PHE A 14 6.84 0.48 -7.57
N SER A 15 8.13 0.13 -7.43
CA SER A 15 9.05 0.00 -8.56
C SER A 15 8.42 -0.75 -9.73
N PRO A 16 8.72 -0.44 -11.00
CA PRO A 16 9.69 0.56 -11.48
C PRO A 16 9.08 1.97 -11.70
N GLU A 17 8.09 2.38 -10.90
CA GLU A 17 7.60 3.76 -10.99
C GLU A 17 8.70 4.77 -10.61
N PRO A 18 8.94 5.81 -11.43
CA PRO A 18 10.15 6.62 -11.32
C PRO A 18 10.12 7.66 -10.20
N THR A 19 8.96 7.92 -9.59
CA THR A 19 8.76 9.07 -8.69
C THR A 19 7.84 8.74 -7.51
N GLY A 20 7.91 9.56 -6.47
CA GLY A 20 6.99 9.54 -5.34
C GLY A 20 7.02 8.20 -4.59
N ILE A 21 5.83 7.71 -4.24
CA ILE A 21 5.64 6.54 -3.37
C ILE A 21 6.09 5.26 -4.05
N GLY A 22 6.00 5.18 -5.38
CA GLY A 22 6.50 4.03 -6.13
C GLY A 22 8.01 3.87 -6.00
N LYS A 23 8.76 4.97 -6.19
CA LYS A 23 10.21 5.01 -5.99
C LYS A 23 10.58 4.73 -4.53
N TYR A 24 9.94 5.43 -3.59
CA TYR A 24 10.18 5.23 -2.16
C TYR A 24 9.98 3.77 -1.73
N ASN A 25 8.84 3.16 -2.08
CA ASN A 25 8.55 1.78 -1.71
C ASN A 25 9.56 0.81 -2.33
N GLY A 26 9.94 1.07 -3.59
CA GLY A 26 10.98 0.33 -4.30
C GLY A 26 12.32 0.32 -3.57
N GLU A 27 12.84 1.52 -3.27
CA GLU A 27 14.13 1.71 -2.60
C GLU A 27 14.11 1.18 -1.17
N MET A 28 13.02 1.43 -0.42
CA MET A 28 12.83 0.90 0.94
C MET A 28 12.88 -0.62 0.96
N ILE A 29 12.13 -1.29 0.06
CA ILE A 29 12.08 -2.75 0.00
C ILE A 29 13.40 -3.34 -0.50
N ASN A 30 14.07 -2.68 -1.46
CA ASN A 30 15.41 -3.07 -1.91
C ASN A 30 16.42 -3.00 -0.75
N TRP A 31 16.40 -1.92 0.04
CA TRP A 31 17.25 -1.76 1.21
C TRP A 31 16.97 -2.82 2.28
N LEU A 32 15.69 -3.09 2.60
CA LEU A 32 15.32 -4.15 3.55
C LEU A 32 15.81 -5.52 3.07
N ALA A 33 15.58 -5.88 1.82
CA ALA A 33 16.06 -7.15 1.28
C ALA A 33 17.59 -7.26 1.31
N ALA A 34 18.30 -6.17 1.00
CA ALA A 34 19.77 -6.11 1.08
C ALA A 34 20.29 -6.31 2.52
N ASN A 35 19.51 -5.90 3.53
CA ASN A 35 19.80 -6.10 4.95
C ASN A 35 19.25 -7.43 5.52
N GLY A 36 18.95 -8.41 4.67
CA GLY A 36 18.65 -9.77 5.08
C GLY A 36 17.18 -10.04 5.44
N TYR A 37 16.26 -9.09 5.21
CA TYR A 37 14.83 -9.34 5.35
C TYR A 37 14.27 -10.14 4.16
N ASP A 38 13.30 -11.02 4.40
CA ASP A 38 12.56 -11.72 3.34
C ASP A 38 11.32 -10.91 2.98
N CYS A 39 11.37 -10.20 1.85
CA CYS A 39 10.36 -9.23 1.46
C CYS A 39 9.44 -9.76 0.35
N THR A 40 8.14 -9.56 0.57
CA THR A 40 7.09 -9.76 -0.42
C THR A 40 6.30 -8.48 -0.60
N VAL A 41 5.89 -8.19 -1.83
CA VAL A 41 5.10 -7.01 -2.18
C VAL A 41 3.82 -7.45 -2.89
N ILE A 42 2.68 -6.85 -2.53
CA ILE A 42 1.43 -6.87 -3.31
C ILE A 42 1.20 -5.45 -3.81
N THR A 43 1.14 -5.29 -5.13
CA THR A 43 1.06 -3.96 -5.75
C THR A 43 0.35 -3.97 -7.10
N THR A 44 0.14 -2.80 -7.70
CA THR A 44 -0.37 -2.67 -9.06
C THR A 44 0.74 -2.84 -10.10
N TYR A 45 0.35 -2.96 -11.37
CA TYR A 45 1.25 -2.72 -12.50
C TYR A 45 1.65 -1.25 -12.57
N PRO A 46 2.93 -0.92 -12.88
CA PRO A 46 3.39 0.46 -12.88
C PRO A 46 2.61 1.28 -13.91
N TYR A 47 1.96 2.34 -13.45
CA TYR A 47 1.08 3.17 -14.28
C TYR A 47 1.29 4.67 -14.01
N TYR A 48 1.80 5.02 -12.83
CA TYR A 48 2.05 6.39 -12.42
C TYR A 48 3.45 6.86 -12.87
N PRO A 49 3.65 8.15 -13.21
CA PRO A 49 2.71 9.28 -13.19
C PRO A 49 1.82 9.41 -14.43
N HIS A 50 2.05 8.59 -15.46
CA HIS A 50 1.45 8.77 -16.78
C HIS A 50 -0.02 8.32 -16.89
N TRP A 51 -0.59 7.74 -15.83
CA TRP A 51 -1.92 7.12 -15.86
C TRP A 51 -2.09 6.12 -17.01
N LYS A 52 -1.01 5.36 -17.26
CA LYS A 52 -0.94 4.37 -18.33
C LYS A 52 0.05 3.30 -17.94
N ILE A 53 -0.38 2.05 -18.06
CA ILE A 53 0.48 0.89 -17.78
C ILE A 53 1.70 0.93 -18.70
N GLN A 54 2.89 0.82 -18.10
CA GLN A 54 4.16 0.80 -18.83
C GLN A 54 4.18 -0.34 -19.87
N SER A 55 4.86 -0.11 -21.00
CA SER A 55 4.85 -1.00 -22.17
C SER A 55 5.11 -2.46 -21.83
N ASP A 56 6.09 -2.69 -20.96
CA ASP A 56 6.63 -4.01 -20.64
C ASP A 56 5.62 -4.87 -19.87
N TYR A 57 4.62 -4.21 -19.25
CA TYR A 57 3.59 -4.83 -18.43
C TYR A 57 2.23 -4.98 -19.13
N LYS A 58 2.02 -4.33 -20.28
CA LYS A 58 0.69 -4.25 -20.93
C LYS A 58 0.06 -5.60 -21.26
N LYS A 59 0.88 -6.59 -21.68
CA LYS A 59 0.35 -7.92 -22.04
C LYS A 59 -0.13 -8.70 -20.82
N ALA A 60 0.53 -8.50 -19.68
CA ALA A 60 0.24 -9.20 -18.43
C ALA A 60 -0.83 -8.50 -17.58
N SER A 61 -1.08 -7.21 -17.81
CA SER A 61 -1.83 -6.36 -16.88
C SER A 61 -3.29 -6.72 -16.65
N SER A 62 -3.86 -7.60 -17.46
CA SER A 62 -5.22 -8.14 -17.28
C SER A 62 -5.28 -9.29 -16.27
N TRP A 63 -4.14 -9.78 -15.78
CA TRP A 63 -4.06 -10.94 -14.89
C TRP A 63 -3.15 -10.68 -13.68
N PHE A 64 -3.22 -11.56 -12.69
CA PHE A 64 -2.26 -11.57 -11.59
C PHE A 64 -0.93 -12.15 -12.07
N THR A 65 0.18 -11.49 -11.73
CA THR A 65 1.51 -12.04 -12.00
C THR A 65 2.38 -12.04 -10.74
N LYS A 66 3.41 -12.90 -10.78
CA LYS A 66 4.45 -13.00 -9.76
C LYS A 66 5.79 -12.75 -10.43
N GLU A 67 6.51 -11.77 -9.94
CA GLU A 67 7.85 -11.38 -10.38
C GLU A 67 8.85 -11.61 -9.24
N SER A 68 10.12 -11.76 -9.62
CA SER A 68 11.24 -11.75 -8.69
C SER A 68 12.12 -10.54 -9.00
N MET A 69 12.15 -9.57 -8.10
CA MET A 69 12.99 -8.39 -8.22
C MET A 69 14.35 -8.67 -7.58
N GLN A 70 15.41 -8.57 -8.37
CA GLN A 70 16.79 -8.65 -7.86
C GLN A 70 17.10 -7.41 -7.02
N THR A 71 17.88 -7.58 -5.97
CA THR A 71 18.29 -6.48 -5.09
C THR A 71 19.81 -6.39 -5.04
N ALA A 72 20.34 -5.29 -4.51
CA ALA A 72 21.78 -5.14 -4.32
C ALA A 72 22.38 -6.19 -3.37
N GLY A 73 21.56 -6.84 -2.55
CA GLY A 73 21.97 -7.94 -1.68
C GLY A 73 21.71 -9.32 -2.28
N ARG A 74 21.87 -10.36 -1.45
CA ARG A 74 21.70 -11.76 -1.88
C ARG A 74 20.25 -12.24 -1.93
N LYS A 75 19.28 -11.44 -1.48
CA LYS A 75 17.87 -11.83 -1.41
C LYS A 75 17.07 -11.23 -2.56
N THR A 76 16.26 -12.07 -3.20
CA THR A 76 15.26 -11.64 -4.19
C THR A 76 13.97 -11.22 -3.48
N VAL A 77 13.30 -10.19 -4.00
CA VAL A 77 11.99 -9.76 -3.52
C VAL A 77 10.90 -10.39 -4.38
N THR A 78 9.91 -11.03 -3.74
CA THR A 78 8.73 -11.52 -4.45
C THR A 78 7.75 -10.37 -4.66
N VAL A 79 7.37 -10.08 -5.90
CA VAL A 79 6.41 -9.01 -6.22
C VAL A 79 5.18 -9.63 -6.88
N PHE A 80 4.01 -9.45 -6.28
CA PHE A 80 2.72 -9.79 -6.86
C PHE A 80 2.09 -8.56 -7.49
N ARG A 81 1.93 -8.56 -8.82
CA ARG A 81 1.17 -7.52 -9.53
C ARG A 81 -0.28 -7.92 -9.64
N CYS A 82 -1.13 -6.99 -9.27
CA CYS A 82 -2.57 -7.14 -9.30
C CYS A 82 -3.16 -6.30 -10.43
N PRO A 83 -4.07 -6.85 -11.24
CA PRO A 83 -4.77 -6.09 -12.27
C PRO A 83 -5.67 -5.04 -11.61
N HIS A 84 -5.69 -3.84 -12.15
CA HIS A 84 -6.59 -2.77 -11.71
C HIS A 84 -6.99 -1.88 -12.88
N TYR A 85 -8.06 -1.13 -12.70
CA TYR A 85 -8.56 -0.19 -13.70
C TYR A 85 -7.68 1.06 -13.75
N VAL A 86 -6.98 1.29 -14.87
CA VAL A 86 -6.24 2.53 -15.11
C VAL A 86 -7.02 3.42 -16.09
N PRO A 87 -7.56 4.57 -15.66
CA PRO A 87 -8.32 5.44 -16.54
C PRO A 87 -7.42 6.27 -17.47
N ASN A 88 -7.76 6.33 -18.76
CA ASN A 88 -7.09 7.23 -19.72
C ASN A 88 -7.21 8.72 -19.37
N ASN A 89 -8.29 9.11 -18.67
CA ASN A 89 -8.46 10.47 -18.14
C ASN A 89 -8.89 10.36 -16.65
N PRO A 90 -7.98 10.63 -15.69
CA PRO A 90 -8.15 10.30 -14.28
C PRO A 90 -8.98 11.35 -13.52
N THR A 91 -10.29 11.40 -13.81
CA THR A 91 -11.27 12.18 -13.02
C THR A 91 -11.43 11.59 -11.62
N GLY A 92 -11.97 12.36 -10.66
CA GLY A 92 -12.09 11.90 -9.26
C GLY A 92 -12.80 10.56 -9.09
N LEU A 93 -13.95 10.37 -9.74
CA LEU A 93 -14.68 9.09 -9.71
C LEU A 93 -13.86 7.94 -10.31
N ARG A 94 -13.16 8.19 -11.42
CA ARG A 94 -12.34 7.15 -12.07
C ARG A 94 -11.13 6.75 -11.24
N ARG A 95 -10.54 7.69 -10.49
CA ARG A 95 -9.49 7.39 -9.50
C ARG A 95 -10.03 6.52 -8.37
N ILE A 96 -11.25 6.80 -7.88
CA ILE A 96 -11.91 5.95 -6.86
C ILE A 96 -12.15 4.54 -7.40
N ILE A 97 -12.59 4.39 -8.66
CA ILE A 97 -12.77 3.07 -9.29
C ILE A 97 -11.42 2.35 -9.46
N SER A 98 -10.37 3.07 -9.85
CA SER A 98 -8.99 2.55 -9.92
C SER A 98 -8.55 1.99 -8.56
N ASP A 99 -8.72 2.78 -7.50
CA ASP A 99 -8.40 2.40 -6.12
C ASP A 99 -9.23 1.21 -5.62
N ALA A 100 -10.52 1.17 -5.95
CA ALA A 100 -11.43 0.09 -5.56
C ALA A 100 -11.14 -1.24 -6.27
N THR A 101 -10.86 -1.19 -7.59
CA THR A 101 -10.47 -2.39 -8.36
C THR A 101 -9.12 -2.93 -7.88
N PHE A 102 -8.16 -2.04 -7.56
CA PHE A 102 -6.92 -2.47 -6.94
C PHE A 102 -7.16 -3.12 -5.57
N PHE A 103 -7.97 -2.52 -4.69
CA PHE A 103 -8.29 -3.11 -3.40
C PHE A 103 -8.85 -4.52 -3.51
N LEU A 104 -9.80 -4.73 -4.44
CA LEU A 104 -10.40 -6.04 -4.67
C LEU A 104 -9.38 -7.05 -5.18
N SER A 105 -8.55 -6.67 -6.16
CA SER A 105 -7.51 -7.55 -6.68
C SER A 105 -6.46 -7.90 -5.60
N ALA A 106 -6.00 -6.92 -4.82
CA ALA A 106 -5.07 -7.13 -3.71
C ALA A 106 -5.68 -8.01 -2.60
N PHE A 107 -6.97 -7.86 -2.31
CA PHE A 107 -7.69 -8.74 -1.39
C PHE A 107 -7.62 -10.20 -1.85
N PHE A 108 -7.95 -10.50 -3.11
CA PHE A 108 -7.86 -11.85 -3.65
C PHE A 108 -6.44 -12.39 -3.66
N ARG A 109 -5.43 -11.55 -3.94
CA ARG A 109 -4.02 -11.95 -3.85
C ARG A 109 -3.53 -12.20 -2.43
N LEU A 110 -4.13 -11.53 -1.44
CA LEU A 110 -3.82 -11.72 -0.03
C LEU A 110 -4.31 -13.07 0.49
N LEU A 111 -5.45 -13.60 0.01
CA LEU A 111 -6.07 -14.82 0.54
C LEU A 111 -5.09 -16.03 0.56
N PRO A 112 -4.37 -16.39 -0.53
CA PRO A 112 -3.38 -17.47 -0.48
C PRO A 112 -2.24 -17.24 0.53
N LEU A 113 -1.87 -15.98 0.79
CA LEU A 113 -0.82 -15.65 1.76
C LEU A 113 -1.28 -15.85 3.21
N LEU A 114 -2.58 -15.87 3.48
CA LEU A 114 -3.12 -16.21 4.80
C LEU A 114 -2.86 -17.69 5.15
N PHE A 115 -2.79 -18.57 4.16
CA PHE A 115 -2.48 -20.00 4.35
C PHE A 115 -0.98 -20.31 4.26
N SER A 116 -0.17 -19.31 3.91
CA SER A 116 1.29 -19.46 3.82
C SER A 116 1.97 -19.23 5.19
N ARG A 117 3.30 -19.44 5.23
CA ARG A 117 4.14 -19.01 6.37
C ARG A 117 3.84 -17.54 6.67
N LYS A 118 3.71 -17.23 7.97
CA LYS A 118 3.40 -15.89 8.48
C LYS A 118 4.49 -14.87 8.08
N TYR A 119 4.08 -13.64 7.81
CA TYR A 119 4.97 -12.46 7.81
C TYR A 119 5.03 -11.88 9.22
N ASP A 120 6.22 -11.46 9.65
CA ASP A 120 6.43 -10.85 10.96
C ASP A 120 5.87 -9.42 11.00
N LEU A 121 6.02 -8.71 9.88
CA LEU A 121 5.53 -7.35 9.68
C LEU A 121 4.71 -7.27 8.39
N VAL A 122 3.50 -6.72 8.47
CA VAL A 122 2.76 -6.21 7.31
C VAL A 122 2.83 -4.69 7.34
N MET A 123 3.10 -4.08 6.20
CA MET A 123 3.23 -2.64 6.05
C MET A 123 2.36 -2.11 4.92
N ASN A 124 1.80 -0.92 5.14
CA ASN A 124 1.11 -0.14 4.13
C ASN A 124 1.72 1.25 4.08
N VAL A 125 1.87 1.78 2.87
CA VAL A 125 2.30 3.16 2.63
C VAL A 125 1.18 3.88 1.90
N ALA A 126 0.54 4.84 2.57
CA ALA A 126 -0.56 5.63 2.02
C ALA A 126 -0.03 6.55 0.89
N PRO A 127 -0.81 6.67 -0.20
CA PRO A 127 -2.03 7.48 -0.15
C PRO A 127 -3.27 6.60 -0.05
N ALA A 128 -3.26 5.45 -0.73
CA ALA A 128 -4.36 4.51 -0.86
C ALA A 128 -4.76 3.93 0.52
N PHE A 129 -5.48 4.74 1.29
CA PHE A 129 -5.66 4.52 2.71
C PHE A 129 -6.46 3.26 2.99
N HIS A 130 -7.42 2.95 2.11
CA HIS A 130 -8.28 1.78 2.18
C HIS A 130 -7.50 0.46 2.14
N ILE A 131 -6.30 0.43 1.54
CA ILE A 131 -5.41 -0.75 1.56
C ILE A 131 -4.97 -1.09 2.99
N GLY A 132 -4.99 -0.12 3.91
CA GLY A 132 -4.79 -0.36 5.34
C GLY A 132 -5.78 -1.36 5.95
N LEU A 133 -6.97 -1.54 5.38
CA LEU A 133 -7.91 -2.59 5.79
C LEU A 133 -7.36 -3.99 5.51
N LEU A 134 -6.59 -4.16 4.43
CA LEU A 134 -5.94 -5.43 4.09
C LEU A 134 -4.79 -5.73 5.06
N GLY A 135 -4.03 -4.71 5.46
CA GLY A 135 -3.02 -4.83 6.52
C GLY A 135 -3.63 -5.26 7.85
N LEU A 136 -4.74 -4.61 8.24
CA LEU A 136 -5.51 -5.01 9.43
C LEU A 136 -6.05 -6.43 9.34
N LEU A 137 -6.60 -6.83 8.19
CA LEU A 137 -7.10 -8.18 7.96
C LEU A 137 -5.97 -9.20 8.16
N TYR A 138 -4.82 -8.97 7.51
CA TYR A 138 -3.67 -9.87 7.64
C TYR A 138 -3.21 -9.97 9.10
N LYS A 139 -3.07 -8.84 9.79
CA LYS A 139 -2.74 -8.81 11.22
C LYS A 139 -3.74 -9.60 12.07
N LYS A 140 -5.05 -9.39 11.89
CA LYS A 140 -6.08 -10.08 12.68
C LYS A 140 -6.05 -11.59 12.49
N VAL A 141 -5.79 -12.05 11.26
CA VAL A 141 -5.78 -13.48 10.92
C VAL A 141 -4.46 -14.16 11.30
N LYS A 142 -3.32 -13.47 11.14
CA LYS A 142 -1.97 -14.08 11.29
C LYS A 142 -1.19 -13.59 12.51
N GLY A 143 -1.70 -12.62 13.26
CA GLY A 143 -1.01 -12.03 14.41
C GLY A 143 0.32 -11.36 14.05
N ALA A 144 0.42 -10.80 12.83
CA ALA A 144 1.59 -10.02 12.40
C ALA A 144 1.55 -8.61 13.00
N SER A 145 2.72 -8.00 13.22
CA SER A 145 2.77 -6.57 13.52
C SER A 145 2.33 -5.78 12.29
N PHE A 146 1.54 -4.72 12.49
CA PHE A 146 1.06 -3.87 11.41
C PHE A 146 1.60 -2.44 11.53
N LEU A 147 2.40 -2.05 10.53
CA LEU A 147 2.88 -0.68 10.33
C LEU A 147 2.04 0.03 9.26
N TYR A 148 1.46 1.16 9.63
CA TYR A 148 0.75 2.04 8.70
C TYR A 148 1.51 3.36 8.55
N HIS A 149 2.21 3.54 7.43
CA HIS A 149 3.01 4.72 7.14
C HIS A 149 2.27 5.68 6.20
N ILE A 150 2.18 6.95 6.57
CA ILE A 150 1.38 7.95 5.88
C ILE A 150 2.31 8.97 5.20
N GLN A 151 2.33 8.94 3.86
CA GLN A 151 3.01 9.96 3.05
C GLN A 151 2.06 11.03 2.52
N ASP A 152 0.77 10.73 2.43
CA ASP A 152 -0.25 11.64 1.95
C ASP A 152 -1.58 11.43 2.71
N LEU A 153 -2.30 12.53 2.97
CA LEU A 153 -3.62 12.57 3.58
C LEU A 153 -4.69 12.63 2.47
N GLN A 154 -4.83 11.51 1.74
CA GLN A 154 -5.65 11.43 0.52
C GLN A 154 -7.11 11.88 0.73
N ILE A 155 -7.71 11.58 1.90
CA ILE A 155 -9.10 11.93 2.21
C ILE A 155 -9.24 13.46 2.31
N GLU A 156 -8.38 14.12 3.09
CA GLU A 156 -8.36 15.58 3.21
C GLU A 156 -8.08 16.26 1.87
N ALA A 157 -7.08 15.78 1.12
CA ALA A 157 -6.75 16.33 -0.19
C ALA A 157 -7.96 16.25 -1.14
N SER A 158 -8.65 15.11 -1.17
CA SER A 158 -9.84 14.89 -2.00
C SER A 158 -11.02 15.78 -1.58
N GLN A 159 -11.15 16.06 -0.28
CA GLN A 159 -12.18 16.97 0.25
C GLN A 159 -11.87 18.44 -0.11
N GLN A 160 -10.62 18.88 0.06
CA GLN A 160 -10.19 20.25 -0.25
C GLN A 160 -10.30 20.57 -1.74
N LEU A 161 -9.99 19.60 -2.60
CA LEU A 161 -10.14 19.71 -4.06
C LEU A 161 -11.58 19.51 -4.55
N GLN A 162 -12.57 19.39 -3.64
CA GLN A 162 -13.98 19.16 -3.95
C GLN A 162 -14.23 17.94 -4.87
N MET A 163 -13.33 16.96 -4.84
CA MET A 163 -13.47 15.70 -5.58
C MET A 163 -14.53 14.80 -4.91
N ILE A 164 -14.70 14.93 -3.59
CA ILE A 164 -15.71 14.23 -2.79
C ILE A 164 -16.50 15.26 -1.99
N ASN A 165 -17.73 15.54 -2.42
CA ASN A 165 -18.60 16.55 -1.80
C ASN A 165 -19.67 15.96 -0.86
N SER A 166 -19.91 14.64 -0.93
CA SER A 166 -20.90 13.98 -0.08
C SER A 166 -20.40 13.86 1.36
N LYS A 167 -21.09 14.54 2.29
CA LYS A 167 -20.82 14.46 3.73
C LYS A 167 -20.90 13.02 4.26
N THR A 168 -21.84 12.22 3.74
CA THR A 168 -22.00 10.81 4.13
C THR A 168 -20.80 9.98 3.69
N VAL A 169 -20.31 10.18 2.46
CA VAL A 169 -19.11 9.49 1.95
C VAL A 169 -17.89 9.90 2.77
N LEU A 170 -17.66 11.19 3.00
CA LEU A 170 -16.54 11.67 3.81
C LEU A 170 -16.57 11.07 5.23
N LYS A 171 -17.75 11.04 5.87
CA LYS A 171 -17.91 10.42 7.20
C LYS A 171 -17.53 8.94 7.19
N LEU A 172 -17.88 8.21 6.14
CA LEU A 172 -17.48 6.80 5.97
C LEU A 172 -15.97 6.67 5.78
N LEU A 173 -15.35 7.49 4.91
CA LEU A 173 -13.91 7.47 4.66
C LEU A 173 -13.11 7.74 5.95
N TYR A 174 -13.46 8.80 6.69
CA TYR A 174 -12.82 9.12 7.97
C TYR A 174 -13.06 8.04 9.04
N ARG A 175 -14.23 7.39 9.04
CA ARG A 175 -14.48 6.24 9.93
C ARG A 175 -13.57 5.06 9.59
N THR A 176 -13.43 4.75 8.30
CA THR A 176 -12.54 3.69 7.80
C THR A 176 -11.09 3.99 8.14
N GLU A 177 -10.63 5.22 7.89
CA GLU A 177 -9.29 5.68 8.28
C GLU A 177 -9.06 5.51 9.78
N ARG A 178 -10.01 5.92 10.62
CA ARG A 178 -9.92 5.76 12.07
C ARG A 178 -9.82 4.29 12.51
N ILE A 179 -10.53 3.38 11.82
CA ILE A 179 -10.42 1.93 12.07
C ILE A 179 -9.00 1.45 11.78
N ILE A 180 -8.43 1.86 10.64
CA ILE A 180 -7.06 1.53 10.23
C ILE A 180 -6.05 2.04 11.25
N LEU A 181 -6.09 3.34 11.53
CA LEU A 181 -5.14 3.99 12.44
C LEU A 181 -5.17 3.35 13.83
N ASN A 182 -6.35 3.13 14.41
CA ASN A 182 -6.45 2.54 15.75
C ASN A 182 -6.10 1.05 15.80
N GLY A 183 -6.20 0.36 14.66
CA GLY A 183 -5.86 -1.06 14.56
C GLY A 183 -4.38 -1.33 14.24
N ALA A 184 -3.63 -0.34 13.75
CA ALA A 184 -2.19 -0.44 13.55
C ALA A 184 -1.43 -0.58 14.90
N ASP A 185 -0.29 -1.28 14.86
CA ASP A 185 0.63 -1.33 16.02
C ASP A 185 1.51 -0.08 16.05
N LEU A 186 1.93 0.38 14.87
CA LEU A 186 2.68 1.61 14.68
C LEU A 186 2.08 2.42 13.53
N VAL A 187 1.91 3.72 13.77
CA VAL A 187 1.56 4.70 12.74
C VAL A 187 2.74 5.66 12.59
N SER A 188 3.20 5.88 11.37
CA SER A 188 4.28 6.85 11.10
C SER A 188 3.91 7.83 10.00
N THR A 189 4.55 9.00 9.97
CA THR A 189 4.27 10.07 8.99
C THR A 189 5.55 10.79 8.59
N ILE A 190 5.58 11.42 7.41
CA ILE A 190 6.81 12.05 6.89
C ILE A 190 7.13 13.44 7.44
N SER A 191 6.27 14.04 8.26
CA SER A 191 6.49 15.40 8.78
C SER A 191 5.75 15.68 10.08
N GLU A 192 6.29 16.59 10.89
CA GLU A 192 5.67 17.07 12.13
C GLU A 192 4.25 17.63 11.92
N GLY A 193 4.02 18.30 10.79
CA GLY A 193 2.70 18.82 10.44
C GLY A 193 1.67 17.71 10.22
N MET A 194 2.06 16.63 9.54
CA MET A 194 1.20 15.46 9.34
C MET A 194 1.01 14.69 10.64
N LEU A 195 2.07 14.52 11.42
CA LEU A 195 2.03 13.87 12.73
C LEU A 195 0.97 14.53 13.62
N LYS A 196 0.97 15.87 13.75
CA LYS A 196 -0.03 16.60 14.53
C LYS A 196 -1.47 16.41 14.01
N LYS A 197 -1.65 16.31 12.69
CA LYS A 197 -2.98 16.04 12.09
C LYS A 197 -3.46 14.62 12.39
N VAL A 198 -2.59 13.63 12.22
CA VAL A 198 -2.91 12.21 12.42
C VAL A 198 -3.14 11.90 13.89
N GLN A 199 -2.37 12.48 14.82
CA GLN A 199 -2.56 12.34 16.26
C GLN A 199 -3.97 12.73 16.72
N ARG A 200 -4.60 13.72 16.08
CA ARG A 200 -5.99 14.12 16.39
C ARG A 200 -7.03 13.08 15.94
N LYS A 201 -6.66 12.13 15.08
CA LYS A 201 -7.54 11.11 14.49
C LYS A 201 -7.45 9.74 15.17
N THR A 202 -6.39 9.47 15.92
CA THR A 202 -6.11 8.15 16.51
C THR A 202 -5.72 8.23 17.97
N ARG A 203 -5.94 7.13 18.70
CA ARG A 203 -5.46 6.94 20.08
C ARG A 203 -4.08 6.27 20.11
N ARG A 204 -3.53 5.87 18.96
CA ARG A 204 -2.23 5.22 18.84
C ARG A 204 -1.10 6.25 18.86
N PRO A 205 0.08 5.89 19.39
CA PRO A 205 1.26 6.71 19.20
C PRO A 205 1.56 6.83 17.70
N VAL A 206 1.88 8.06 17.29
CA VAL A 206 2.28 8.39 15.91
C VAL A 206 3.71 8.87 15.96
N CYS A 207 4.59 8.28 15.17
CA CYS A 207 5.99 8.70 15.07
C CYS A 207 6.29 9.36 13.71
N LEU A 208 7.47 9.94 13.61
CA LEU A 208 8.09 10.29 12.33
C LEU A 208 8.73 9.05 11.71
#